data_AF-A0A3P3XPD7-F1
#
_entry.id   AF-A0A3P3XPD7-F1
#
_cell.length_a   1.000
_cell.length_b   1.000
_cell.length_c   1.000
_cell.angle_alpha   90.00
_cell.angle_beta   90.00
_cell.angle_gamma   90.00
#
_symmetry.space_group_name_H-M   'P 1'
#
loop_
_entity.id
_entity.type
_entity.pdbx_description
1 polymer ?
#
loop_
_entity_poly.entity_id
_entity_poly.type
_entity_poly.pdbx_seq_one_letter_code
_entity_poly.pdbx_strand_id
1 'polypeptide(L)'
;MATTKKGMTTRDLVLIGILLAAGTVIKAVFPKLPVTPNFIISMYCLAVLLVRPNLAETIGIGVVSAILAQLTTGAAVPFINFASEPIAIVVCYFLCKISFPKGTASNIVRPAVVSFITTFVSGTIFVLILSFVLLARGSSAKYVMIYSVVLPTAVANMVITTLCYAPLRKVLNIKDEEPAKVVA
;
A
#
# COMPACT_ATOMS: atom_id res chain seq x y z
N MET A 1 28.12 18.47 -11.21
CA MET A 1 27.80 17.13 -11.74
C MET A 1 26.38 16.78 -11.34
N ALA A 2 25.43 16.87 -12.26
CA ALA A 2 24.05 16.44 -12.02
C ALA A 2 23.99 14.91 -12.18
N THR A 3 23.81 14.20 -11.07
CA THR A 3 23.49 12.77 -11.09
C THR A 3 22.12 12.60 -11.72
N THR A 4 22.07 12.23 -12.99
CA THR A 4 20.85 11.83 -13.69
C THR A 4 20.21 10.69 -12.90
N LYS A 5 19.20 11.00 -12.08
CA LYS A 5 18.37 9.98 -11.43
C LYS A 5 17.71 9.18 -12.54
N LYS A 6 18.20 7.96 -12.77
CA LYS A 6 17.60 7.01 -13.69
C LYS A 6 16.18 6.73 -13.17
N GLY A 7 15.17 7.22 -13.90
CA GLY A 7 13.77 6.92 -13.61
C GLY A 7 13.48 5.42 -13.75
N MET A 8 12.27 5.02 -13.38
CA MET A 8 11.80 3.65 -13.50
C MET A 8 12.04 3.09 -14.90
N THR A 9 12.51 1.84 -14.96
CA THR A 9 12.64 1.13 -16.23
C THR A 9 11.27 0.67 -16.72
N THR A 10 11.13 0.37 -18.01
CA THR A 10 9.88 -0.21 -18.55
C THR A 10 9.49 -1.49 -17.82
N ARG A 11 10.47 -2.30 -17.41
CA ARG A 11 10.24 -3.52 -16.61
C ARG A 11 9.58 -3.19 -15.26
N ASP A 12 10.03 -2.13 -14.60
CA ASP A 12 9.49 -1.70 -13.30
C ASP A 12 8.04 -1.21 -13.45
N LEU A 13 7.76 -0.43 -14.49
CA LEU A 13 6.42 0.06 -14.80
C LEU A 13 5.46 -1.10 -15.06
N VAL A 14 5.91 -2.10 -15.84
CA VAL A 14 5.12 -3.31 -16.13
C VAL A 14 4.88 -4.12 -14.85
N LEU A 15 5.89 -4.29 -13.99
CA LEU A 15 5.74 -5.00 -12.72
C LEU A 15 4.70 -4.32 -11.81
N ILE A 16 4.78 -2.99 -11.66
CA ILE A 16 3.79 -2.22 -10.90
C ILE A 16 2.39 -2.39 -11.50
N GLY A 17 2.26 -2.29 -12.83
CA GLY A 17 0.99 -2.46 -13.53
C GLY A 17 0.37 -3.83 -13.28
N ILE A 18 1.16 -4.90 -13.36
CA ILE A 18 0.71 -6.27 -13.10
C ILE A 18 0.27 -6.44 -11.63
N LEU A 19 1.04 -5.91 -10.68
CA LEU A 19 0.69 -5.98 -9.25
C LEU A 19 -0.62 -5.24 -8.96
N LEU A 20 -0.79 -4.03 -9.49
CA LEU A 20 -2.03 -3.26 -9.32
C LEU A 20 -3.24 -3.95 -9.99
N ALA A 21 -3.06 -4.51 -11.18
CA ALA A 21 -4.08 -5.28 -11.86
C ALA A 21 -4.49 -6.51 -11.04
N ALA A 22 -3.52 -7.29 -10.53
CA ALA A 22 -3.77 -8.44 -9.69
C ALA A 22 -4.55 -8.06 -8.41
N GLY A 23 -4.14 -6.98 -7.73
CA GLY A 23 -4.85 -6.47 -6.55
C GLY A 23 -6.29 -6.06 -6.85
N THR A 24 -6.53 -5.47 -8.02
CA THR A 24 -7.85 -5.05 -8.48
C THR A 24 -8.74 -6.25 -8.78
N VAL A 25 -8.23 -7.26 -9.50
CA VAL A 25 -8.97 -8.49 -9.83
C VAL A 25 -9.31 -9.27 -8.56
N ILE A 26 -8.35 -9.45 -7.66
CA ILE A 26 -8.60 -10.14 -6.38
C ILE A 26 -9.70 -9.41 -5.62
N LYS A 27 -9.62 -8.08 -5.49
CA LYS A 27 -10.64 -7.28 -4.80
C LYS A 27 -12.02 -7.36 -5.46
N ALA A 28 -12.08 -7.45 -6.79
CA ALA A 28 -13.35 -7.56 -7.52
C ALA A 28 -14.03 -8.93 -7.35
N VAL A 29 -13.24 -9.99 -7.23
CA VAL A 29 -13.74 -11.36 -7.05
C VAL A 29 -13.96 -11.71 -5.57
N PHE A 30 -13.32 -11.00 -4.65
CA PHE A 30 -13.41 -11.27 -3.22
C PHE A 30 -14.85 -11.06 -2.71
N PRO A 31 -15.40 -11.98 -1.90
CA PRO A 31 -16.76 -11.82 -1.36
C PRO A 31 -16.84 -10.59 -0.46
N LYS A 32 -17.99 -9.91 -0.49
CA LYS A 32 -18.29 -8.74 0.37
C LYS A 32 -18.48 -9.19 1.81
N LEU A 33 -17.38 -9.44 2.50
CA LEU A 33 -17.36 -9.71 3.92
C LEU A 33 -17.49 -8.40 4.72
N PRO A 34 -18.02 -8.43 5.95
CA PRO A 34 -18.08 -7.25 6.84
C PRO A 34 -16.71 -6.60 7.05
N VAL A 35 -15.64 -7.38 6.90
CA VAL A 35 -14.25 -6.90 6.74
C VAL A 35 -13.79 -7.29 5.35
N THR A 36 -13.79 -6.36 4.40
CA THR A 36 -13.22 -6.60 3.06
C THR A 36 -11.81 -6.01 2.99
N PRO A 37 -10.75 -6.84 2.87
CA PRO A 37 -9.39 -6.34 2.74
C PRO A 37 -9.23 -5.52 1.47
N ASN A 38 -8.45 -4.44 1.53
CA ASN A 38 -8.10 -3.68 0.33
C ASN A 38 -6.83 -4.27 -0.28
N PHE A 39 -6.99 -5.26 -1.16
CA PHE A 39 -5.88 -5.95 -1.83
C PHE A 39 -5.01 -5.04 -2.69
N ILE A 40 -5.56 -3.93 -3.18
CA ILE A 40 -4.82 -2.93 -3.94
C ILE A 40 -3.73 -2.31 -3.07
N ILE A 41 -3.99 -2.08 -1.78
CA ILE A 41 -3.00 -1.57 -0.82
C ILE A 41 -1.82 -2.51 -0.67
N SER A 42 -2.11 -3.79 -0.43
CA SER A 42 -1.06 -4.82 -0.31
C SER A 42 -0.19 -4.88 -1.56
N MET A 43 -0.80 -4.81 -2.75
CA MET A 43 -0.08 -4.90 -4.02
C MET A 43 0.74 -3.66 -4.35
N TYR A 44 0.26 -2.44 -4.09
CA TYR A 44 1.12 -1.27 -4.27
C TYR A 44 2.23 -1.21 -3.22
N CYS A 45 1.99 -1.65 -1.98
CA CYS A 45 3.04 -1.73 -0.96
C CYS A 45 4.17 -2.66 -1.42
N LEU A 46 3.82 -3.82 -1.98
CA LEU A 46 4.77 -4.72 -2.64
C LEU A 46 5.50 -4.03 -3.78
N ALA A 47 4.79 -3.32 -4.64
CA ALA A 47 5.38 -2.64 -5.78
C ALA A 47 6.42 -1.59 -5.34
N VAL A 48 6.11 -0.77 -4.33
CA VAL A 48 7.04 0.21 -3.76
C VAL A 48 8.23 -0.49 -3.07
N LEU A 49 8.00 -1.60 -2.36
CA LEU A 49 9.06 -2.38 -1.70
C LEU A 49 10.03 -3.04 -2.68
N LEU A 50 9.53 -3.51 -3.83
CA LEU A 50 10.29 -4.25 -4.84
C LEU A 50 11.00 -3.32 -5.82
N VAL A 51 10.33 -2.27 -6.31
CA VAL A 51 10.85 -1.35 -7.32
C VAL A 51 11.64 -0.20 -6.70
N ARG A 52 11.30 0.24 -5.48
CA ARG A 52 11.82 1.45 -4.83
C ARG A 52 11.78 2.70 -5.74
N PRO A 53 10.60 3.06 -6.28
CA PRO A 53 10.44 4.21 -7.15
C PRO A 53 10.79 5.52 -6.42
N ASN A 54 11.00 6.61 -7.16
CA ASN A 54 11.12 7.95 -6.59
C ASN A 54 9.80 8.45 -6.02
N LEU A 55 9.83 9.54 -5.24
CA LEU A 55 8.62 10.10 -4.64
C LEU A 55 7.55 10.47 -5.70
N ALA A 56 7.96 11.13 -6.80
CA ALA A 56 7.05 11.49 -7.89
C ALA A 56 6.40 10.27 -8.55
N GLU A 57 7.20 9.24 -8.82
CA GLU A 57 6.73 7.97 -9.39
C GLU A 57 5.78 7.26 -8.42
N THR A 58 6.11 7.24 -7.13
CA THR A 58 5.28 6.65 -6.08
C THR A 58 3.92 7.35 -5.96
N ILE A 59 3.88 8.68 -6.06
CA ILE A 59 2.62 9.42 -6.09
C ILE A 59 1.79 9.01 -7.32
N GLY A 60 2.42 8.84 -8.49
CA GLY A 60 1.75 8.31 -9.68
C GLY A 60 1.10 6.94 -9.44
N ILE A 61 1.80 6.02 -8.78
CA ILE A 61 1.25 4.71 -8.37
C ILE A 61 0.03 4.88 -7.45
N GLY A 62 0.10 5.82 -6.50
CA GLY A 62 -1.01 6.11 -5.57
C GLY A 62 -2.24 6.69 -6.23
N VAL A 63 -2.07 7.50 -7.28
CA VAL A 63 -3.20 8.00 -8.07
C VAL A 63 -3.87 6.86 -8.83
N VAL A 64 -3.08 5.99 -9.47
CA VAL A 64 -3.62 4.81 -10.16
C VAL A 64 -4.30 3.87 -9.19
N SER A 65 -3.70 3.62 -8.01
CA SER A 65 -4.30 2.79 -6.98
C SER A 65 -5.60 3.38 -6.44
N ALA A 66 -5.68 4.70 -6.27
CA ALA A 66 -6.90 5.40 -5.87
C ALA A 66 -8.04 5.23 -6.89
N ILE A 67 -7.74 5.37 -8.19
CA ILE A 67 -8.71 5.15 -9.27
C ILE A 67 -9.23 3.72 -9.22
N LEU A 68 -8.33 2.73 -9.18
CA LEU A 68 -8.69 1.31 -9.13
C LEU A 68 -9.47 0.98 -7.86
N ALA A 69 -9.07 1.54 -6.73
CA ALA A 69 -9.75 1.37 -5.45
C ALA A 69 -11.15 1.98 -5.47
N GLN A 70 -11.34 3.12 -6.13
CA GLN A 70 -12.64 3.75 -6.31
C GLN A 70 -13.57 2.94 -7.22
N LEU A 71 -13.05 2.40 -8.34
CA LEU A 71 -13.84 1.59 -9.27
C LEU A 71 -14.28 0.25 -8.66
N THR A 72 -13.48 -0.30 -7.75
CA THR A 72 -13.75 -1.58 -7.08
C THR A 72 -14.44 -1.43 -5.73
N THR A 73 -14.58 -0.21 -5.19
CA THR A 73 -15.22 -0.04 -3.88
C THR A 73 -16.74 -0.02 -4.02
N GLY A 74 -17.43 -0.75 -3.13
CA GLY A 74 -18.87 -0.61 -2.93
C GLY A 74 -19.25 0.47 -1.92
N ALA A 75 -18.33 1.38 -1.59
CA ALA A 75 -18.54 2.38 -0.55
C ALA A 75 -19.67 3.36 -0.90
N ALA A 76 -20.54 3.62 0.08
CA ALA A 76 -21.72 4.50 -0.06
C ALA A 76 -21.38 5.97 -0.29
N VAL A 77 -20.13 6.38 -0.04
CA VAL A 77 -19.63 7.73 -0.29
C VAL A 77 -18.52 7.63 -1.33
N PRO A 78 -18.73 8.16 -2.55
CA PRO A 78 -17.70 8.17 -3.58
C PRO A 78 -16.55 9.10 -3.20
N PHE A 79 -15.35 8.84 -3.74
CA PHE A 79 -14.14 9.67 -3.65
C PHE A 79 -13.33 9.64 -2.34
N ILE A 80 -13.74 8.92 -1.31
CA ILE A 80 -12.94 8.84 -0.06
C ILE A 80 -11.54 8.23 -0.34
N ASN A 81 -11.47 7.23 -1.22
CA ASN A 81 -10.21 6.56 -1.57
C ASN A 81 -9.20 7.49 -2.26
N PHE A 82 -9.65 8.53 -2.95
CA PHE A 82 -8.78 9.52 -3.58
C PHE A 82 -8.05 10.40 -2.57
N ALA A 83 -8.61 10.58 -1.37
CA ALA A 83 -7.93 11.29 -0.29
C ALA A 83 -7.00 10.35 0.50
N SER A 84 -7.45 9.12 0.79
CA SER A 84 -6.69 8.22 1.66
C SER A 84 -5.48 7.57 0.98
N GLU A 85 -5.61 7.13 -0.27
CA GLU A 85 -4.57 6.35 -0.96
C GLU A 85 -3.29 7.15 -1.26
N PRO A 86 -3.33 8.40 -1.76
CA PRO A 86 -2.11 9.17 -1.98
C PRO A 86 -1.33 9.48 -0.68
N ILE A 87 -2.05 9.73 0.42
CA ILE A 87 -1.42 9.96 1.73
C ILE A 87 -0.78 8.66 2.21
N ALA A 88 -1.49 7.54 2.09
CA ALA A 88 -0.99 6.24 2.49
C ALA A 88 0.25 5.83 1.69
N ILE A 89 0.30 6.06 0.37
CA ILE A 89 1.46 5.67 -0.43
C ILE A 89 2.70 6.53 -0.14
N VAL A 90 2.52 7.80 0.22
CA VAL A 90 3.62 8.64 0.69
C VAL A 90 4.17 8.11 2.02
N VAL A 91 3.29 7.69 2.93
CA VAL A 91 3.71 7.01 4.17
C VAL A 91 4.45 5.72 3.85
N CYS A 92 3.92 4.88 2.94
CA CYS A 92 4.58 3.66 2.48
C CYS A 92 5.99 3.94 1.93
N TYR A 93 6.15 5.00 1.13
CA TYR A 93 7.45 5.41 0.57
C TYR A 93 8.46 5.73 1.67
N PHE A 94 8.07 6.51 2.67
CA PHE A 94 8.96 6.85 3.78
C PHE A 94 9.26 5.65 4.66
N LEU A 95 8.29 4.78 4.93
CA LEU A 95 8.52 3.54 5.67
C LEU A 95 9.49 2.61 4.94
N CYS A 96 9.43 2.56 3.61
CA CYS A 96 10.38 1.80 2.80
C CYS A 96 11.83 2.33 2.90
N LYS A 97 12.04 3.59 3.29
CA LYS A 97 13.37 4.18 3.52
C LYS A 97 13.92 3.97 4.92
N ILE A 98 13.08 3.59 5.89
CA ILE A 98 13.53 3.29 7.24
C ILE A 98 14.44 2.05 7.18
N SER A 99 15.55 2.10 7.90
CA SER A 99 16.50 0.98 7.97
C SER A 99 15.95 -0.09 8.90
N PHE A 100 15.68 -1.28 8.38
CA PHE A 100 15.25 -2.45 9.15
C PHE A 100 16.45 -3.32 9.54
N PRO A 101 16.40 -4.06 10.68
CA PRO A 101 17.45 -5.01 11.06
C PRO A 101 17.71 -6.02 9.94
N LYS A 102 18.99 -6.35 9.71
CA LYS A 102 19.41 -7.30 8.65
C LYS A 102 19.16 -8.75 9.09
N GLY A 103 18.89 -9.63 8.13
CA GLY A 103 18.73 -11.07 8.33
C GLY A 103 17.46 -11.64 7.69
N THR A 104 17.26 -12.96 7.78
CA THR A 104 16.08 -13.65 7.22
C THR A 104 14.76 -13.11 7.77
N ALA A 105 14.76 -12.65 9.03
CA ALA A 105 13.62 -11.98 9.65
C ALA A 105 13.26 -10.65 8.97
N SER A 106 14.21 -9.96 8.34
CA SER A 106 13.98 -8.69 7.63
C SER A 106 13.03 -8.86 6.44
N ASN A 107 13.08 -10.01 5.76
CA ASN A 107 12.20 -10.33 4.64
C ASN A 107 10.74 -10.51 5.06
N ILE A 108 10.48 -10.67 6.36
CA ILE A 108 9.15 -10.85 6.92
C ILE A 108 8.71 -9.56 7.63
N VAL A 109 9.58 -9.02 8.49
CA VAL A 109 9.29 -7.83 9.31
C VAL A 109 9.11 -6.59 8.45
N ARG A 110 9.95 -6.39 7.42
CA ARG A 110 9.88 -5.21 6.56
C ARG A 110 8.54 -5.11 5.79
N PRO A 111 8.12 -6.11 4.99
CA PRO A 111 6.84 -6.04 4.30
C PRO A 111 5.67 -6.02 5.29
N ALA A 112 5.76 -6.71 6.42
CA ALA A 112 4.71 -6.71 7.43
C ALA A 112 4.48 -5.31 8.01
N VAL A 113 5.52 -4.65 8.53
CA VAL A 113 5.43 -3.32 9.15
C VAL A 113 4.98 -2.28 8.14
N VAL A 114 5.57 -2.30 6.93
CA VAL A 114 5.25 -1.34 5.86
C VAL A 114 3.78 -1.44 5.47
N SER A 115 3.29 -2.64 5.16
CA SER A 115 1.89 -2.82 4.73
C SER A 115 0.89 -2.62 5.86
N PHE A 116 1.21 -3.02 7.10
CA PHE A 116 0.35 -2.80 8.26
C PHE A 116 0.14 -1.31 8.53
N ILE A 117 1.23 -0.54 8.68
CA ILE A 117 1.15 0.89 8.98
C ILE A 117 0.50 1.63 7.81
N THR A 118 0.87 1.30 6.57
CA THR A 118 0.26 1.91 5.39
C THR A 118 -1.26 1.66 5.33
N THR A 119 -1.69 0.42 5.58
CA THR A 119 -3.13 0.09 5.58
C THR A 119 -3.84 0.76 6.76
N PHE A 120 -3.22 0.81 7.92
CA PHE A 120 -3.79 1.46 9.10
C PHE A 120 -3.97 2.96 8.88
N VAL A 121 -2.96 3.65 8.33
CA VAL A 121 -3.06 5.08 7.98
C VAL A 121 -4.12 5.32 6.91
N SER A 122 -4.15 4.51 5.84
CA SER A 122 -5.18 4.62 4.80
C SER A 122 -6.59 4.43 5.37
N GLY A 123 -6.79 3.38 6.18
CA GLY A 123 -8.09 3.06 6.76
C GLY A 123 -8.56 4.05 7.81
N THR A 124 -7.65 4.59 8.63
CA THR A 124 -8.00 5.64 9.60
C THR A 124 -8.43 6.92 8.89
N ILE A 125 -7.70 7.37 7.86
CA ILE A 125 -8.10 8.52 7.04
C ILE A 125 -9.47 8.27 6.39
N PHE A 126 -9.68 7.07 5.84
CA PHE A 126 -10.96 6.68 5.25
C PHE A 126 -12.12 6.80 6.25
N VAL A 127 -11.96 6.24 7.46
CA VAL A 127 -13.02 6.29 8.50
C VAL A 127 -13.24 7.69 9.04
N LEU A 128 -12.18 8.51 9.16
CA LEU A 128 -12.28 9.90 9.59
C LEU A 128 -13.12 10.72 8.59
N ILE A 129 -12.79 10.63 7.29
CA ILE A 129 -13.53 11.32 6.24
C ILE A 129 -14.99 10.82 6.18
N LEU A 130 -15.19 9.50 6.24
CA LEU A 130 -16.52 8.91 6.25
C LEU A 130 -17.34 9.40 7.46
N SER A 131 -16.74 9.44 8.64
CA SER A 131 -17.41 9.91 9.86
C SER A 131 -17.76 11.39 9.78
N PHE A 132 -16.87 12.23 9.22
CA PHE A 132 -17.14 13.64 8.99
C PHE A 132 -18.32 13.85 8.03
N VAL A 133 -18.36 13.12 6.91
CA VAL A 133 -19.47 13.18 5.95
C VAL A 133 -20.79 12.70 6.57
N LEU A 134 -20.76 11.65 7.39
CA LEU A 134 -21.96 11.13 8.06
C LEU A 134 -22.49 12.11 9.11
N LEU A 135 -21.60 12.74 9.90
CA LEU A 135 -21.97 13.80 10.85
C LEU A 135 -22.60 15.00 10.14
N ALA A 136 -22.03 15.44 9.02
CA ALA A 136 -22.59 16.52 8.21
C ALA A 136 -23.98 16.19 7.64
N ARG A 137 -24.33 14.90 7.51
CA ARG A 137 -25.65 14.41 7.07
C ARG A 137 -26.59 14.08 8.24
N GLY A 138 -26.23 14.43 9.47
CA GLY A 138 -27.04 14.18 10.67
C GLY A 138 -27.03 12.74 11.17
N SER A 139 -26.10 11.90 10.70
CA SER A 139 -25.93 10.52 11.15
C SER A 139 -24.82 10.40 12.20
N SER A 140 -24.87 9.36 13.02
CA SER A 140 -23.83 9.09 14.02
C SER A 140 -22.48 8.78 13.37
N ALA A 141 -21.41 9.36 13.91
CA ALA A 141 -20.04 9.05 13.50
C ALA A 141 -19.73 7.55 13.66
N LYS A 142 -18.91 7.01 12.76
CA LYS A 142 -18.58 5.57 12.73
C LYS A 142 -17.13 5.29 13.10
N TYR A 143 -16.59 6.01 14.09
CA TYR A 143 -15.21 5.81 14.57
C TYR A 143 -14.94 4.37 15.04
N VAL A 144 -15.96 3.65 15.50
CA VAL A 144 -15.89 2.22 15.86
C VAL A 144 -15.36 1.35 14.72
N MET A 145 -15.55 1.76 13.45
CA MET A 145 -15.02 1.03 12.29
C MET A 145 -13.50 1.01 12.20
N ILE A 146 -12.79 1.91 12.91
CA ILE A 146 -11.32 1.83 13.01
C ILE A 146 -10.93 0.50 13.68
N TYR A 147 -11.61 0.13 14.76
CA TYR A 147 -11.30 -1.10 15.48
C TYR A 147 -11.89 -2.33 14.81
N SER A 148 -13.12 -2.25 14.29
CA SER A 148 -13.81 -3.43 13.73
C SER A 148 -13.47 -3.73 12.27
N VAL A 149 -13.01 -2.76 11.48
CA VAL A 149 -12.75 -2.93 10.04
C VAL A 149 -11.30 -2.60 9.66
N VAL A 150 -10.75 -1.47 10.13
CA VAL A 150 -9.40 -1.04 9.73
C VAL A 150 -8.35 -1.97 10.31
N LEU A 151 -8.44 -2.31 11.60
CA LEU A 151 -7.47 -3.17 12.25
C LEU A 151 -7.43 -4.59 11.63
N PRO A 152 -8.56 -5.30 11.44
CA PRO A 152 -8.53 -6.61 10.77
C PRO A 152 -8.07 -6.53 9.32
N THR A 153 -8.45 -5.48 8.58
CA THR A 153 -7.97 -5.26 7.21
C THR A 153 -6.46 -5.02 7.16
N ALA A 154 -5.90 -4.27 8.11
CA ALA A 154 -4.47 -4.03 8.21
C ALA A 154 -3.70 -5.32 8.50
N VAL A 155 -4.23 -6.19 9.38
CA VAL A 155 -3.65 -7.50 9.66
C VAL A 155 -3.72 -8.42 8.44
N ALA A 156 -4.87 -8.47 7.74
CA ALA A 156 -5.01 -9.26 6.52
C ALA A 156 -4.03 -8.81 5.44
N ASN A 157 -3.94 -7.50 5.18
CA ASN A 157 -3.02 -6.93 4.21
C ASN A 157 -1.55 -7.17 4.58
N MET A 158 -1.23 -7.12 5.88
CA MET A 158 0.08 -7.46 6.41
C MET A 158 0.47 -8.90 6.06
N VAL A 159 -0.41 -9.85 6.35
CA VAL A 159 -0.17 -11.27 6.08
C VAL A 159 0.01 -11.50 4.57
N ILE A 160 -0.89 -10.96 3.75
CA ILE A 160 -0.83 -11.12 2.28
C ILE A 160 0.47 -10.54 1.72
N THR A 161 0.81 -9.29 2.09
CA THR A 161 2.02 -8.63 1.61
C THR A 161 3.26 -9.43 2.00
N THR A 162 3.31 -9.92 3.23
CA THR A 162 4.44 -10.70 3.74
C THR A 162 4.60 -12.04 3.02
N LEU A 163 3.48 -12.75 2.80
CA LEU A 163 3.45 -14.02 2.07
C LEU A 163 3.86 -13.85 0.60
N CYS A 164 3.42 -12.77 -0.04
CA CYS A 164 3.74 -12.49 -1.44
C CYS A 164 5.16 -11.92 -1.63
N TYR A 165 5.71 -11.22 -0.63
CA TYR A 165 7.02 -10.58 -0.76
C TYR A 165 8.15 -11.59 -1.00
N ALA A 166 8.20 -12.67 -0.23
CA ALA A 166 9.24 -13.70 -0.37
C ALA A 166 9.30 -14.37 -1.75
N PRO A 167 8.19 -14.89 -2.33
CA PRO A 167 8.22 -15.49 -3.67
C PRO A 167 8.49 -14.46 -4.76
N LEU A 168 7.88 -13.27 -4.70
CA LEU A 168 8.13 -12.20 -5.67
C LEU A 168 9.60 -11.78 -5.68
N ARG A 169 10.21 -11.64 -4.50
CA ARG A 169 11.63 -11.31 -4.37
C ARG A 169 12.54 -12.36 -5.00
N LYS A 170 12.23 -13.65 -4.83
CA LYS A 170 12.97 -14.76 -5.44
C LYS A 170 12.85 -14.77 -6.97
N VAL A 171 11.62 -14.65 -7.48
CA VAL A 171 11.34 -14.64 -8.94
C VAL A 171 12.00 -13.45 -9.63
N LEU A 172 12.04 -12.29 -8.97
CA LEU A 172 12.65 -11.08 -9.49
C LEU A 172 14.18 -11.03 -9.30
N ASN A 173 14.78 -12.04 -8.66
CA ASN A 173 16.20 -12.16 -8.36
C ASN A 173 16.81 -10.90 -7.68
N ILE A 174 16.06 -10.32 -6.73
CA ILE A 174 16.48 -9.11 -6.02
C ILE A 174 17.48 -9.51 -4.94
N LYS A 175 18.78 -9.32 -5.22
CA LYS A 175 19.87 -9.55 -4.25
C LYS A 175 19.76 -8.61 -3.04
N ASP A 176 20.21 -9.06 -1.87
CA ASP A 176 20.40 -8.18 -0.72
C ASP A 176 21.50 -7.18 -1.08
N GLU A 177 21.16 -5.92 -1.36
CA GLU A 177 22.18 -4.90 -1.55
C GLU A 177 22.83 -4.58 -0.19
N GLU A 178 24.11 -4.93 -0.11
CA GLU A 178 25.08 -4.41 0.84
C GLU A 178 25.05 -2.87 0.78
N PRO A 179 25.06 -2.15 1.93
CA PRO A 179 24.88 -0.71 1.92
C PRO A 179 25.99 -0.05 1.10
N ALA A 180 25.58 0.88 0.22
CA ALA A 180 26.46 1.93 -0.27
C ALA A 180 27.23 2.49 0.92
N LYS A 181 28.57 2.43 0.85
CA LYS A 181 29.46 3.03 1.84
C LYS A 181 28.95 4.45 2.11
N VAL A 182 28.49 4.67 3.34
CA VAL A 182 28.39 6.01 3.88
C VAL A 182 29.84 6.49 3.91
N VAL A 183 30.21 7.28 2.90
CA VAL A 183 31.44 8.05 2.91
C VAL A 183 31.26 9.05 4.06
N ALA A 184 31.79 8.67 5.22
CA ALA A 184 32.16 9.60 6.27
C ALA A 184 33.40 10.38 5.82
#